data_AF-A0A378ABI0-F1
#
_entry.id   AF-A0A378ABI0-F1
#
_cell.length_a   1.000
_cell.length_b   1.000
_cell.length_c   1.000
_cell.angle_alpha   90.00
_cell.angle_beta   90.00
_cell.angle_gamma   90.00
#
_symmetry.space_group_name_H-M   'P 1'
#
loop_
_entity.id
_entity.type
_entity.pdbx_description
1 polymer ?
#
loop_
_entity_poly.entity_id
_entity_poly.type
_entity_poly.pdbx_seq_one_letter_code
_entity_poly.pdbx_strand_id
1 'polypeptide(L)' 'MASITLSAAELLLHRLQALDVAYIFINSGTDYPPVIEAWAKARATGQKVPELVICPHENAAIGMAMAITSAPARCRR' A
#
# COMPACT_ATOMS: atom_id res chain seq x y z
N MET A 1 19.31 22.57 -1.20
CA MET A 1 18.49 21.34 -1.18
C MET A 1 17.03 21.75 -1.26
N ALA A 2 16.34 21.51 -2.37
CA ALA A 2 14.89 21.74 -2.39
C ALA A 2 14.25 20.73 -1.44
N SER A 3 13.57 21.20 -0.40
CA SER A 3 12.80 20.33 0.49
C SER A 3 11.61 19.79 -0.30
N ILE A 4 11.64 18.52 -0.66
CA ILE A 4 10.47 17.84 -1.23
C ILE A 4 9.49 17.64 -0.08
N THR A 5 8.43 18.44 -0.03
CA THR A 5 7.33 18.26 0.92
C THR A 5 6.46 17.11 0.44
N LEU A 6 6.81 15.89 0.85
CA LEU A 6 5.93 14.73 0.73
C LEU A 6 4.84 14.81 1.80
N SER A 7 3.62 14.44 1.42
CA SER A 7 2.55 14.17 2.38
C SER A 7 2.89 12.94 3.23
N ALA A 8 2.25 12.81 4.40
CA ALA A 8 2.42 11.64 5.26
C ALA A 8 2.04 10.33 4.53
N ALA A 9 1.03 10.38 3.66
CA ALA A 9 0.59 9.23 2.86
C ALA A 9 1.64 8.79 1.83
N GLU A 10 2.26 9.75 1.12
CA GLU A 10 3.36 9.44 0.19
C GLU A 10 4.56 8.84 0.94
N LEU A 11 4.93 9.41 2.09
CA LEU A 11 6.02 8.89 2.91
C LEU A 11 5.74 7.47 3.41
N LEU A 12 4.50 7.18 3.82
CA LEU A 12 4.08 5.85 4.22
C LEU A 12 4.24 4.85 3.07
N LEU A 13 3.73 5.17 1.87
CA LEU A 13 3.85 4.31 0.70
C LEU A 13 5.32 4.07 0.30
N HIS A 14 6.15 5.11 0.32
CA HIS A 14 7.59 4.97 0.07
C HIS A 14 8.26 4.09 1.10
N ARG A 15 7.90 4.21 2.38
CA ARG A 15 8.46 3.37 3.44
C ARG A 15 8.03 1.91 3.29
N LEU A 16 6.77 1.65 2.97
CA LEU A 16 6.27 0.29 2.70
C LEU A 16 6.97 -0.33 1.50
N GLN A 17 7.15 0.44 0.42
CA GLN A 17 7.92 -0.01 -0.74
C GLN A 17 9.37 -0.35 -0.38
N ALA A 18 10.02 0.47 0.46
CA ALA A 18 11.40 0.25 0.91
C ALA A 18 11.55 -0.97 1.84
N LEU A 19 10.45 -1.45 2.41
CA LEU A 19 10.38 -2.69 3.20
C LEU A 19 9.92 -3.89 2.36
N ASP A 20 9.92 -3.76 1.03
CA ASP A 20 9.48 -4.79 0.07
C ASP A 20 8.04 -5.28 0.30
N VAL A 21 7.19 -4.45 0.92
CA VAL A 21 5.75 -4.71 0.99
C VAL A 21 5.22 -4.62 -0.43
N ALA A 22 4.61 -5.69 -0.91
CA ALA A 22 4.19 -5.74 -2.29
C ALA A 22 2.67 -5.79 -2.49
N TYR A 23 1.87 -5.96 -1.44
CA TYR A 23 0.42 -5.77 -1.48
C TYR A 23 -0.07 -4.97 -0.28
N ILE A 24 -1.07 -4.12 -0.51
CA ILE A 24 -1.88 -3.46 0.52
C ILE A 24 -3.33 -3.85 0.26
N PHE A 25 -3.93 -4.59 1.18
CA PHE A 25 -5.35 -4.93 1.15
C PHE A 25 -6.12 -3.83 1.87
N ILE A 26 -7.06 -3.19 1.17
CA ILE A 26 -7.73 -2.00 1.68
C ILE A 26 -9.23 -2.05 1.42
N ASN A 27 -10.00 -1.66 2.44
CA ASN A 27 -11.40 -1.33 2.25
C ASN A 27 -11.53 0.11 1.75
N SER A 28 -12.37 0.35 0.74
CA SER A 28 -12.59 1.67 0.13
C SER A 28 -13.48 2.58 0.99
N GLY A 29 -13.21 2.63 2.29
CA GLY A 29 -13.86 3.52 3.24
C GLY A 29 -13.41 4.97 3.07
N THR A 30 -14.14 5.90 3.69
CA THR A 30 -13.92 7.35 3.59
C THR A 30 -12.72 7.86 4.38
N ASP A 31 -12.08 7.01 5.20
CA ASP A 31 -10.98 7.41 6.08
C ASP A 31 -9.61 7.41 5.37
N TYR A 32 -9.53 6.79 4.19
CA TYR A 32 -8.27 6.58 3.46
C TYR A 32 -8.06 7.37 2.14
N PRO A 33 -8.81 8.44 1.79
CA PRO A 33 -8.55 9.22 0.58
C PRO A 33 -7.09 9.66 0.41
N PRO A 34 -6.38 10.16 1.45
CA PRO A 34 -4.99 10.60 1.27
C PRO A 34 -4.04 9.50 0.79
N VAL A 35 -4.23 8.25 1.25
CA VAL A 35 -3.41 7.10 0.84
C VAL A 35 -3.74 6.67 -0.58
N ILE A 36 -5.03 6.67 -0.95
CA ILE A 36 -5.50 6.32 -2.29
C ILE A 36 -4.99 7.34 -3.32
N GLU A 37 -5.08 8.64 -3.01
CA GLU A 37 -4.59 9.71 -3.87
C GLU A 37 -3.07 9.67 -4.03
N ALA A 38 -2.34 9.48 -2.93
CA ALA A 38 -0.89 9.32 -2.97
C ALA A 38 -0.47 8.12 -3.82
N TRP A 39 -1.19 6.99 -3.69
CA TRP A 39 -0.95 5.80 -4.50
C TRP A 39 -1.26 6.05 -5.98
N ALA A 40 -2.39 6.68 -6.29
CA ALA A 40 -2.78 7.01 -7.66
C ALA A 40 -1.75 7.95 -8.32
N LYS A 41 -1.26 8.96 -7.59
CA LYS A 41 -0.19 9.86 -8.03
C LYS A 41 1.12 9.10 -8.27
N ALA A 42 1.50 8.21 -7.36
CA ALA A 42 2.70 7.39 -7.51
C ALA A 42 2.62 6.51 -8.76
N ARG A 43 1.48 5.87 -9.01
CA ARG A 43 1.21 5.08 -10.22
C ARG A 43 1.27 5.92 -11.49
N ALA A 44 0.64 7.10 -11.50
CA ALA A 44 0.64 8.01 -12.64
C ALA A 44 2.03 8.54 -13.00
N THR A 45 2.93 8.63 -12.02
CA THR A 45 4.32 9.11 -12.19
C THR A 45 5.34 7.98 -12.35
N GLY A 46 4.89 6.72 -12.42
CA GLY A 46 5.77 5.57 -12.59
C GLY A 46 6.62 5.22 -11.37
N GLN A 47 6.28 5.76 -10.20
CA GLN A 47 6.95 5.39 -8.95
C GLN A 47 6.54 3.98 -8.53
N LYS A 48 7.52 3.20 -8.06
CA LYS A 48 7.25 1.90 -7.47
C LYS A 48 6.59 2.10 -6.11
N VAL A 49 5.41 1.52 -5.94
CA VAL A 49 4.65 1.48 -4.69
C VAL A 49 3.98 0.11 -4.58
N PRO A 50 3.60 -0.34 -3.36
CA PRO A 50 2.90 -1.61 -3.18
C PRO A 50 1.61 -1.64 -4.00
N GLU A 51 1.18 -2.83 -4.46
CA GLU A 51 -0.07 -2.95 -5.21
C GLU A 51 -1.28 -2.88 -4.26
N LEU A 52 -2.25 -2.01 -4.57
CA LEU A 52 -3.51 -1.96 -3.82
C LEU A 52 -4.48 -3.03 -4.29
N VAL A 53 -5.02 -3.80 -3.35
CA VAL A 53 -6.09 -4.77 -3.59
C VAL A 53 -7.33 -4.33 -2.82
N ILE A 54 -8.40 -3.99 -3.53
CA ILE A 54 -9.64 -3.50 -2.94
C ILE A 54 -10.43 -4.66 -2.35
N CYS A 55 -10.82 -4.50 -1.08
CA CYS A 55 -11.49 -5.50 -0.27
C CYS A 55 -12.73 -4.87 0.36
N PRO A 56 -13.95 -5.12 -0.16
CA PRO A 56 -15.17 -4.46 0.34
C PRO A 56 -15.47 -4.70 1.82
N HIS A 57 -14.92 -5.79 2.38
CA HIS A 57 -15.12 -6.19 3.76
C HIS A 57 -13.77 -6.35 4.47
N GLU A 58 -13.64 -5.78 5.65
CA GLU A 58 -12.42 -5.81 6.47
C GLU A 58 -11.97 -7.25 6.76
N ASN A 59 -12.93 -8.14 7.05
CA ASN A 59 -12.67 -9.56 7.26
C ASN A 59 -12.01 -10.21 6.04
N ALA A 60 -12.41 -9.82 4.82
CA ALA A 60 -11.78 -10.31 3.60
C ALA A 60 -10.37 -9.75 3.43
N ALA A 61 -10.14 -8.47 3.75
CA ALA A 61 -8.83 -7.83 3.70
C ALA A 61 -7.84 -8.55 4.63
N ILE A 62 -8.23 -8.79 5.89
CA ILE A 62 -7.40 -9.48 6.88
C ILE A 62 -7.16 -10.93 6.48
N GLY A 63 -8.21 -11.65 6.04
CA GLY A 63 -8.08 -13.04 5.58
C GLY A 63 -7.06 -13.18 4.45
N MET A 64 -7.09 -12.27 3.46
CA MET A 64 -6.13 -12.28 2.36
C MET A 64 -4.71 -11.91 2.81
N ALA A 65 -4.56 -10.91 3.68
CA ALA A 65 -3.26 -10.54 4.24
C ALA A 65 -2.61 -11.70 5.03
N MET A 66 -3.41 -12.44 5.79
CA MET A 66 -2.95 -13.61 6.53
C MET A 66 -2.58 -14.77 5.59
N ALA A 67 -3.40 -15.01 4.57
CA ALA A 67 -3.15 -16.04 3.57
C ALA A 67 -1.85 -15.80 2.79
N ILE A 68 -1.60 -14.57 2.32
CA ILE A 68 -0.39 -14.27 1.53
C ILE A 68 0.89 -14.37 2.38
N THR A 69 0.81 -14.01 3.66
CA THR A 69 1.94 -14.11 4.59
C THR A 69 2.28 -15.57 4.89
N SER A 70 1.25 -16.42 5.01
CA SER A 70 1.38 -17.85 5.28
C SER A 70 1.78 -18.66 4.04
N ALA A 71 1.65 -18.07 2.84
CA ALA A 71 2.02 -18.72 1.59
C ALA A 71 3.56 -18.81 1.46
N PRO A 72 4.11 -19.99 1.12
CA PRO A 72 5.56 -20.22 1.07
C PRO A 72 6.29 -19.38 0.01
N ALA A 73 5.58 -18.73 -0.91
CA ALA A 73 6.16 -17.98 -2.02
C ALA A 73 6.55 -16.53 -1.70
N ARG A 74 6.17 -15.96 -0.54
CA ARG A 74 6.31 -14.50 -0.32
C ARG A 74 6.78 -14.02 1.05
N CYS A 75 7.09 -14.93 1.96
CA CYS A 75 7.81 -14.60 3.19
C CYS A 75 9.30 -14.38 2.85
N ARG A 76 9.64 -13.23 2.26
CA ARG A 76 11.03 -12.77 2.25
C ARG A 76 11.27 -12.07 3.59
N ARG A 77 12.07 -12.74 4.43
CA ARG A 77 12.70 -12.17 5.62
C ARG A 77 13.47 -10.90 5.29
#